data_AF-A0AAV0Z9N0-F1
#
_entry.id   AF-A0AAV0Z9N0-F1
#
_cell.length_a   1.000
_cell.length_b   1.000
_cell.length_c   1.000
_cell.angle_alpha   90.00
_cell.angle_beta   90.00
_cell.angle_gamma   90.00
#
_symmetry.space_group_name_H-M   'P 1'
#
loop_
_entity.id
_entity.type
_entity.pdbx_description
1 polymer ?
#
loop_
_entity_poly.entity_id
_entity_poly.type
_entity_poly.pdbx_seq_one_letter_code
_entity_poly.pdbx_strand_id
1 'polypeptide(L)'
;MELEDEEWELCCNDGLVYKRKRRRFNPPPESSTGSEDKRLEKLRKERKKQTLLKLKSKLEKEIVQWEHLSNTLRSLQISSSTQLQQQQEKQQEQDQTSSLPSTSSSTQSSLLDDLLFQVEAQEAIFHDISSLCDVAELLCLKQEQSLFELPIWSTPLELMQELSYDD
;
A
#
# COMPACT_ATOMS: atom_id res chain seq x y z
N MET A 1 -19.83 -58.94 -20.31
CA MET A 1 -19.43 -57.54 -20.58
C MET A 1 -20.22 -56.71 -19.58
N GLU A 2 -19.65 -56.48 -18.40
CA GLU A 2 -20.28 -55.69 -17.33
C GLU A 2 -19.51 -54.37 -17.23
N LEU A 3 -20.19 -53.26 -17.51
CA LEU A 3 -19.68 -51.92 -17.29
C LEU A 3 -19.67 -51.71 -15.78
N GLU A 4 -18.50 -51.77 -15.14
CA GLU A 4 -18.36 -51.29 -13.77
C GLU A 4 -18.61 -49.79 -13.77
N ASP A 5 -19.75 -49.35 -13.24
CA ASP A 5 -20.08 -47.95 -13.08
C ASP A 5 -18.96 -47.21 -12.33
N GLU A 6 -18.20 -46.41 -13.07
CA GLU A 6 -17.13 -45.58 -12.53
C GLU A 6 -17.70 -44.42 -11.70
N GLU A 7 -17.96 -44.68 -10.42
CA GLU A 7 -18.43 -43.67 -9.49
C GLU A 7 -17.29 -42.68 -9.15
N TRP A 8 -17.47 -41.42 -9.56
CA TRP A 8 -16.56 -40.31 -9.29
C TRP A 8 -17.00 -39.54 -8.04
N GLU A 9 -16.05 -39.18 -7.17
CA GLU A 9 -16.33 -38.32 -6.01
C GLU A 9 -15.70 -36.93 -6.18
N LEU A 10 -16.39 -35.90 -5.67
CA LEU A 10 -15.88 -34.54 -5.61
C LEU A 10 -15.08 -34.36 -4.31
N CYS A 11 -13.83 -33.92 -4.45
CA CYS A 11 -12.94 -33.63 -3.34
C CYS A 11 -12.61 -32.14 -3.31
N CYS A 12 -12.70 -31.56 -2.11
CA CYS A 12 -12.29 -30.19 -1.85
C CYS A 12 -10.99 -30.22 -1.05
N ASN A 13 -9.88 -29.73 -1.62
CA ASN A 13 -8.63 -29.53 -0.92
C ASN A 13 -8.12 -28.11 -1.17
N ASP A 14 -7.93 -27.35 -0.10
CA ASP A 14 -7.42 -25.97 -0.14
C ASP A 14 -8.16 -25.03 -1.12
N GLY A 15 -9.49 -25.12 -1.14
CA GLY A 15 -10.33 -24.30 -2.03
C GLY A 15 -10.39 -24.77 -3.49
N LEU A 16 -9.57 -25.76 -3.87
CA LEU A 16 -9.66 -26.42 -5.17
C LEU A 16 -10.62 -27.60 -5.10
N VAL A 17 -11.58 -27.62 -6.01
CA VAL A 17 -12.57 -28.69 -6.16
C VAL A 17 -12.18 -29.53 -7.38
N TYR A 18 -11.91 -30.81 -7.17
CA TYR A 18 -11.58 -31.74 -8.26
C TYR A 18 -12.33 -33.06 -8.12
N LYS A 19 -12.52 -33.74 -9.27
CA LYS A 19 -13.12 -35.08 -9.33
C LYS A 19 -12.01 -36.12 -9.22
N ARG A 20 -12.19 -37.15 -8.39
CA ARG A 20 -11.29 -38.32 -8.36
C ARG A 20 -12.08 -39.63 -8.37
N LYS A 21 -11.46 -40.70 -8.91
CA LYS A 21 -12.09 -42.03 -9.00
C LYS A 21 -12.23 -42.62 -7.60
N ARG A 22 -13.44 -43.02 -7.21
CA ARG A 22 -13.70 -43.60 -5.89
C ARG A 22 -12.98 -44.95 -5.78
N ARG A 23 -11.97 -45.05 -4.90
CA ARG A 23 -11.36 -46.35 -4.58
C ARG A 23 -12.36 -47.15 -3.77
N ARG A 24 -12.61 -48.42 -4.12
CA ARG A 24 -13.43 -49.32 -3.29
C ARG A 24 -12.72 -49.50 -1.95
N PHE A 25 -13.18 -48.74 -0.96
CA PHE A 25 -12.60 -48.72 0.38
C PHE A 25 -13.13 -49.97 1.11
N ASN A 26 -12.32 -51.03 1.18
CA ASN A 26 -12.45 -51.92 2.33
C ASN A 26 -12.07 -51.07 3.54
N PRO A 27 -12.97 -50.80 4.50
CA PRO A 27 -12.64 -49.94 5.62
C PRO A 27 -11.49 -50.59 6.42
N PRO A 28 -10.32 -49.93 6.54
CA PRO A 28 -9.39 -50.26 7.61
C PRO A 28 -10.08 -49.96 8.94
N PRO A 29 -9.71 -50.67 10.03
CA PRO A 29 -10.27 -50.39 11.35
C PRO A 29 -10.10 -48.91 11.68
N GLU A 30 -11.18 -48.27 12.13
CA GLU A 30 -11.26 -46.85 12.42
C GLU A 30 -10.04 -46.37 13.22
N SER A 31 -9.06 -45.79 12.52
CA SER A 31 -7.95 -45.13 13.19
C SER A 31 -8.47 -43.80 13.72
N SER A 32 -8.26 -43.59 15.01
CA SER A 32 -8.55 -42.41 15.85
C SER A 32 -7.97 -41.06 15.36
N THR A 33 -7.48 -40.97 14.13
CA THR A 33 -6.84 -39.80 13.51
C THR A 33 -7.79 -38.65 13.22
N GLY A 34 -9.09 -38.92 12.98
CA GLY A 34 -10.07 -37.87 12.67
C GLY A 34 -10.35 -36.88 13.82
N SER A 35 -9.94 -37.19 15.05
CA SER A 35 -10.06 -36.28 16.21
C SER A 35 -8.90 -35.27 16.28
N GLU A 36 -7.67 -35.73 15.99
CA GLU A 36 -6.46 -34.90 16.03
C GLU A 36 -6.41 -33.92 14.85
N ASP A 37 -6.81 -34.33 13.65
CA ASP A 37 -6.91 -33.43 12.49
C ASP A 37 -7.89 -32.27 12.73
N LYS A 38 -9.02 -32.54 13.39
CA LYS A 38 -9.99 -31.50 13.78
C LYS A 38 -9.43 -30.54 14.82
N ARG A 39 -8.55 -31.00 15.72
CA ARG A 39 -7.89 -30.16 16.73
C ARG A 39 -6.84 -29.25 16.09
N LEU A 40 -6.01 -29.79 15.19
CA LEU A 40 -5.02 -29.01 14.44
C LEU A 40 -5.69 -27.93 13.58
N GLU A 41 -6.80 -28.25 12.93
CA GLU A 41 -7.54 -27.28 12.12
C GLU A 41 -8.16 -26.15 12.97
N LYS A 42 -8.68 -26.47 14.16
CA LYS A 42 -9.15 -25.44 15.12
C LYS A 42 -8.03 -24.51 15.57
N LEU A 43 -6.85 -25.07 15.88
CA LEU A 43 -5.68 -24.27 16.26
C LEU A 43 -5.21 -23.37 15.11
N ARG A 44 -5.22 -23.87 13.88
CA ARG A 44 -4.89 -23.09 12.67
C ARG A 44 -5.86 -21.92 12.50
N LYS A 45 -7.17 -22.17 12.63
CA LYS A 45 -8.22 -21.14 12.56
C LYS A 45 -8.06 -20.09 13.65
N GLU A 46 -7.77 -20.50 14.88
CA GLU A 46 -7.58 -19.57 16.00
C GLU A 46 -6.35 -18.69 15.77
N ARG A 47 -5.22 -19.26 15.32
CA ARG A 47 -4.03 -18.46 14.94
C ARG A 47 -4.35 -17.42 13.87
N LYS A 48 -5.07 -17.83 12.81
CA LYS A 48 -5.49 -16.92 11.74
C LYS A 48 -6.39 -15.80 12.28
N LYS A 49 -7.36 -16.14 13.12
CA LYS A 49 -8.26 -15.16 13.76
C LYS A 49 -7.47 -14.16 14.61
N GLN A 50 -6.53 -14.62 15.42
CA GLN A 50 -5.69 -13.75 16.24
C GLN A 50 -4.84 -12.80 15.39
N THR A 51 -4.21 -13.29 14.32
CA THR A 51 -3.46 -12.44 13.39
C THR A 51 -4.35 -11.38 12.73
N LEU A 52 -5.54 -11.77 12.28
CA LEU A 52 -6.50 -10.83 11.67
C LEU A 52 -6.98 -9.78 12.67
N LEU A 53 -7.24 -10.14 13.93
CA LEU A 53 -7.62 -9.18 14.97
C LEU A 53 -6.50 -8.19 15.28
N LYS A 54 -5.24 -8.64 15.34
CA LYS A 54 -4.08 -7.76 15.51
C LYS A 54 -3.94 -6.79 14.34
N LEU A 55 -4.09 -7.29 13.11
CA LEU A 55 -4.03 -6.47 11.91
C LEU A 55 -5.15 -5.43 11.88
N LYS A 56 -6.38 -5.85 12.19
CA LYS A 56 -7.53 -4.94 12.32
C LYS A 56 -7.25 -3.82 13.32
N SER A 57 -6.78 -4.18 14.52
CA SER A 57 -6.46 -3.18 15.55
C SER A 57 -5.34 -2.23 15.12
N LYS A 58 -4.35 -2.70 14.36
CA LYS A 58 -3.28 -1.85 13.82
C LYS A 58 -3.86 -0.85 12.80
N LEU A 59 -4.67 -1.33 11.86
CA LEU A 59 -5.29 -0.47 10.83
C LEU A 59 -6.25 0.55 11.45
N GLU A 60 -7.05 0.17 12.45
CA GLU A 60 -7.91 1.11 13.17
C GLU A 60 -7.10 2.25 13.83
N LYS A 61 -5.97 1.92 14.48
CA LYS A 61 -5.09 2.95 15.07
C LYS A 61 -4.50 3.86 14.00
N GLU A 62 -4.07 3.29 12.89
CA GLU A 62 -3.48 4.02 11.78
C GLU A 62 -4.51 4.97 11.16
N ILE A 63 -5.76 4.54 10.95
CA ILE A 63 -6.86 5.39 10.50
C ILE A 63 -7.04 6.59 11.43
N VAL A 64 -7.09 6.38 12.74
CA VAL A 64 -7.23 7.48 13.71
C VAL A 64 -6.05 8.46 13.63
N GLN A 65 -4.83 7.97 13.40
CA GLN A 65 -3.66 8.83 13.20
C GLN A 65 -3.77 9.64 11.91
N TRP A 66 -4.18 9.02 10.79
CA TRP A 66 -4.40 9.72 9.52
C TRP A 66 -5.52 10.76 9.62
N GLU A 67 -6.61 10.45 10.31
CA GLU A 67 -7.68 11.40 10.58
C GLU A 67 -7.17 12.58 11.41
N HIS A 68 -6.38 12.34 12.46
CA HIS A 68 -5.80 13.40 13.26
C HIS A 68 -4.87 14.31 12.43
N LEU A 69 -3.94 13.73 11.67
CA LEU A 69 -3.02 14.48 10.82
C LEU A 69 -3.75 15.29 9.74
N SER A 70 -4.74 14.69 9.07
CA SER A 70 -5.52 15.37 8.04
C SER A 70 -6.32 16.55 8.61
N ASN A 71 -6.89 16.40 9.81
CA ASN A 71 -7.58 17.49 10.50
C ASN A 71 -6.60 18.61 10.90
N THR A 72 -5.43 18.27 11.45
CA THR A 72 -4.42 19.27 11.79
C THR A 72 -3.95 20.04 10.55
N LEU A 73 -3.66 19.36 9.43
CA LEU A 73 -3.28 20.00 8.19
C LEU A 73 -4.39 20.93 7.66
N ARG A 74 -5.65 20.48 7.70
CA ARG A 74 -6.80 21.31 7.31
C ARG A 74 -6.94 22.53 8.21
N SER A 75 -6.76 22.39 9.52
CA SER A 75 -6.78 23.52 10.47
C SER A 75 -5.66 24.52 10.17
N LEU A 76 -4.44 24.05 9.87
CA LEU A 76 -3.32 24.91 9.48
C LEU A 76 -3.63 25.67 8.19
N GLN A 77 -4.15 24.99 7.16
CA GLN A 77 -4.53 25.61 5.89
C GLN A 77 -5.63 26.67 6.06
N ILE A 78 -6.63 26.41 6.90
CA ILE A 78 -7.68 27.40 7.19
C ILE A 78 -7.07 28.61 7.92
N SER A 79 -6.19 28.36 8.90
CA SER A 79 -5.57 29.44 9.67
C SER A 79 -4.65 30.31 8.82
N SER A 80 -3.85 29.74 7.91
CA SER A 80 -2.99 30.51 7.01
C SER A 80 -3.81 31.31 6.00
N SER A 81 -4.86 30.73 5.42
CA SER A 81 -5.77 31.45 4.52
C SER A 81 -6.46 32.62 5.22
N THR A 82 -6.92 32.41 6.46
CA THR A 82 -7.57 33.47 7.24
C THR A 82 -6.60 34.60 7.58
N GLN A 83 -5.34 34.27 7.88
CA GLN A 83 -4.30 35.26 8.18
C GLN A 83 -3.95 36.12 6.96
N LEU A 84 -3.89 35.52 5.77
CA LEU A 84 -3.68 36.25 4.52
C LEU A 84 -4.86 37.19 4.21
N GLN A 85 -6.09 36.72 4.41
CA GLN A 85 -7.28 37.54 4.19
C GLN A 85 -7.33 38.75 5.14
N GLN A 86 -6.98 38.57 6.43
CA GLN A 86 -6.89 39.68 7.39
C GLN A 86 -5.76 40.67 7.06
N GLN A 87 -4.66 40.21 6.46
CA GLN A 87 -3.60 41.12 5.98
C GLN A 87 -4.06 41.95 4.78
N GLN A 88 -4.79 41.35 3.83
CA GLN A 88 -5.37 42.09 2.70
C GLN A 88 -6.41 43.12 3.15
N GLU A 89 -7.30 42.77 4.09
CA GLU A 89 -8.29 43.72 4.62
C GLU A 89 -7.62 44.90 5.33
N LYS A 90 -6.56 44.68 6.11
CA LYS A 90 -5.78 45.77 6.73
C LYS A 90 -5.06 46.65 5.71
N GLN A 91 -4.52 46.06 4.63
CA GLN A 91 -3.92 46.84 3.54
C GLN A 91 -4.97 47.68 2.81
N GLN A 92 -6.16 47.14 2.53
CA GLN A 92 -7.26 47.88 1.91
C GLN A 92 -7.82 49.01 2.78
N GLU A 93 -7.92 48.82 4.11
CA GLU A 93 -8.32 49.90 5.02
C GLU A 93 -7.26 51.02 5.10
N GLN A 94 -5.97 50.66 5.05
CA GLN A 94 -4.89 51.63 5.05
C GLN A 94 -4.82 52.42 3.73
N ASP A 95 -5.05 51.76 2.59
CA ASP A 95 -5.08 52.40 1.26
C ASP A 95 -6.33 53.28 1.04
N GLN A 96 -7.47 52.96 1.67
CA GLN A 96 -8.67 53.79 1.64
C GLN A 96 -8.53 55.09 2.43
N THR A 97 -7.61 55.17 3.40
CA THR A 97 -7.31 56.44 4.10
C THR A 97 -6.24 57.28 3.40
N SER A 98 -5.61 56.78 2.32
CA SER A 98 -4.45 57.41 1.69
C SER A 98 -4.56 57.68 0.17
N SER A 99 -5.69 57.45 -0.51
CA SER A 99 -5.72 57.58 -1.98
C SER A 99 -6.72 58.59 -2.53
N LEU A 100 -6.18 59.76 -2.89
CA LEU A 100 -6.57 60.49 -4.11
C LEU A 100 -6.45 59.55 -5.32
N PRO A 101 -7.29 59.71 -6.36
CA PRO A 101 -7.37 58.73 -7.43
C PRO A 101 -6.24 58.95 -8.43
N SER A 102 -5.37 57.96 -8.60
CA SER A 102 -4.53 57.87 -9.80
C SER A 102 -4.17 56.42 -10.11
N THR A 103 -4.42 56.09 -11.38
CA THR A 103 -3.76 55.08 -12.20
C THR A 103 -4.08 53.60 -11.98
N SER A 104 -4.89 53.11 -12.92
CA SER A 104 -5.26 51.73 -13.28
C SER A 104 -4.10 50.82 -13.71
N SER A 105 -2.87 51.09 -13.28
CA SER A 105 -1.67 50.28 -13.56
C SER A 105 -1.23 49.38 -12.40
N SER A 106 -1.66 49.69 -11.17
CA SER A 106 -1.21 49.01 -9.94
C SER A 106 -1.73 47.58 -9.78
N THR A 107 -2.95 47.30 -10.26
CA THR A 107 -3.58 45.97 -10.09
C THR A 107 -3.05 44.90 -11.05
N GLN A 108 -2.42 45.29 -12.17
CA GLN A 108 -1.82 44.35 -13.11
C GLN A 108 -0.43 43.90 -12.66
N SER A 109 0.35 44.78 -12.01
CA SER A 109 1.65 44.39 -11.46
C SER A 109 1.49 43.43 -10.28
N SER A 110 0.53 43.67 -9.39
CA SER A 110 0.30 42.78 -8.23
C SER A 110 -0.15 41.39 -8.65
N LEU A 111 -0.98 41.28 -9.69
CA LEU A 111 -1.42 39.97 -10.23
C LEU A 111 -0.26 39.18 -10.85
N LEU A 112 0.68 39.87 -11.52
CA LEU A 112 1.87 39.24 -12.08
C LEU A 112 2.83 38.76 -10.98
N ASP A 113 3.00 39.56 -9.93
CA ASP A 113 3.83 39.17 -8.78
C ASP A 113 3.22 37.96 -8.03
N ASP A 114 1.90 37.94 -7.85
CA ASP A 114 1.19 36.79 -7.25
C ASP A 114 1.31 35.52 -8.10
N LEU A 115 1.21 35.64 -9.43
CA LEU A 115 1.38 34.51 -10.35
C LEU A 115 2.83 34.00 -10.34
N LEU A 116 3.81 34.91 -10.30
CA LEU A 116 5.23 34.55 -10.22
C LEU A 116 5.50 33.79 -8.91
N PHE A 117 4.99 34.29 -7.78
CA PHE A 117 5.12 33.62 -6.49
C PHE A 117 4.49 32.22 -6.48
N GLN A 118 3.33 32.04 -7.13
CA GLN A 118 2.71 30.71 -7.27
C GLN A 118 3.56 29.76 -8.10
N VAL A 119 4.15 30.23 -9.19
CA VAL A 119 5.00 29.40 -10.06
C VAL A 119 6.28 29.00 -9.34
N GLU A 120 6.92 29.91 -8.61
CA GLU A 120 8.12 29.60 -7.80
C GLU A 120 7.80 28.59 -6.68
N ALA A 121 6.66 28.74 -6.01
CA ALA A 121 6.22 27.77 -5.01
C ALA A 121 5.93 26.39 -5.63
N GLN A 122 5.35 26.37 -6.83
CA GLN A 122 5.07 25.13 -7.55
C GLN A 122 6.35 24.45 -8.07
N GLU A 123 7.36 25.22 -8.45
CA GLU A 123 8.68 24.71 -8.84
C GLU A 123 9.34 23.92 -7.71
N ALA A 124 9.30 24.44 -6.48
CA ALA A 124 9.81 23.73 -5.30
C ALA A 124 9.12 22.36 -5.12
N ILE A 125 7.80 22.32 -5.28
CA ILE A 125 7.03 21.06 -5.19
C ILE A 125 7.41 20.08 -6.29
N PHE A 126 7.56 20.54 -7.54
CA PHE A 126 8.00 19.69 -8.64
C PHE A 126 9.41 19.15 -8.41
N HIS A 127 10.30 19.96 -7.85
CA HIS A 127 11.66 19.54 -7.53
C HIS A 127 11.66 18.46 -6.44
N ASP A 128 10.87 18.64 -5.37
CA ASP A 128 10.72 17.64 -4.30
C ASP A 128 10.16 16.31 -4.82
N ILE A 129 9.14 16.35 -5.69
CA ILE A 129 8.57 15.14 -6.30
C ILE A 129 9.60 14.46 -7.20
N SER A 130 10.35 15.22 -8.00
CA SER A 130 11.40 14.66 -8.87
C SER A 130 12.49 13.97 -8.06
N SER A 131 12.96 14.61 -6.98
CA SER A 131 13.93 14.03 -6.05
C SER A 131 13.42 12.72 -5.41
N LEU A 132 12.14 12.68 -5.02
CA LEU A 132 11.54 11.46 -4.48
C LEU A 132 11.47 10.34 -5.54
N CYS A 133 11.17 10.66 -6.80
CA CYS A 133 11.20 9.72 -7.91
C CYS A 133 12.62 9.17 -8.14
N ASP A 134 13.65 10.04 -8.13
CA ASP A 134 15.05 9.61 -8.27
C ASP A 134 15.44 8.63 -7.15
N VAL A 135 15.07 8.92 -5.90
CA VAL A 135 15.33 8.03 -4.76
C VAL A 135 14.58 6.70 -4.93
N ALA A 136 13.33 6.73 -5.37
CA ALA A 136 12.54 5.53 -5.62
C ALA A 136 13.16 4.67 -6.72
N GLU A 137 13.63 5.28 -7.81
CA GLU A 137 14.31 4.59 -8.90
C GLU A 137 15.61 3.92 -8.43
N LEU A 138 16.42 4.63 -7.64
CA LEU A 138 17.64 4.06 -7.05
C LEU A 138 17.34 2.86 -6.14
N LEU A 139 16.27 2.91 -5.35
CA LEU A 139 15.84 1.79 -4.51
C LEU A 139 15.34 0.60 -5.34
N CYS A 140 14.55 0.86 -6.38
CA CYS A 140 14.09 -0.17 -7.30
C CYS A 140 15.26 -0.84 -8.02
N LEU A 141 16.18 -0.06 -8.59
CA LEU A 141 17.38 -0.61 -9.24
C LEU A 141 18.19 -1.46 -8.28
N LYS A 142 18.43 -0.99 -7.05
CA LYS A 142 19.16 -1.76 -6.03
C LYS A 142 18.44 -3.07 -5.67
N GLN A 143 17.12 -3.04 -5.53
CA GLN A 143 16.31 -4.21 -5.24
C GLN A 143 16.34 -5.20 -6.42
N GLU A 144 16.22 -4.72 -7.65
CA GLU A 144 16.27 -5.54 -8.85
C GLU A 144 17.61 -6.26 -9.00
N GLN A 145 18.73 -5.57 -8.79
CA GLN A 145 20.06 -6.20 -8.81
C GLN A 145 20.16 -7.36 -7.80
N SER A 146 19.60 -7.20 -6.59
CA SER A 146 19.60 -8.27 -5.58
C SER A 146 18.76 -9.50 -5.98
N LEU A 147 17.74 -9.33 -6.83
CA LEU A 147 16.92 -10.44 -7.33
C LEU A 147 17.63 -11.23 -8.43
N PHE A 148 18.51 -10.59 -9.20
CA PHE A 148 19.33 -11.24 -10.23
C PHE A 148 20.62 -11.89 -9.67
N GLU A 149 21.03 -11.55 -8.45
CA GLU A 149 22.13 -12.22 -7.72
C GLU A 149 21.72 -13.54 -7.04
N LEU A 150 20.47 -14.00 -7.24
CA LEU A 150 20.04 -15.30 -6.70
C LEU A 150 20.75 -16.46 -7.44
N PRO A 151 21.24 -17.50 -6.73
CA PRO A 151 21.93 -18.64 -7.35
C PRO A 151 21.09 -19.35 -8.42
N ILE A 152 19.76 -19.25 -8.33
CA ILE A 152 18.78 -19.82 -9.28
C ILE A 152 18.97 -19.27 -10.71
N TRP A 153 19.59 -18.09 -10.87
CA TRP A 153 19.89 -17.49 -12.17
C TRP A 153 21.33 -17.70 -12.64
N SER A 154 22.15 -18.42 -11.88
CA SER A 154 23.51 -18.81 -12.30
C SER A 154 23.47 -19.85 -13.42
N THR A 155 24.62 -20.15 -14.03
CA THR A 155 24.64 -21.12 -15.12
C THR A 155 24.22 -22.51 -14.59
N PRO A 156 23.51 -23.33 -15.39
CA PRO A 156 23.00 -24.62 -14.91
C PRO A 156 24.06 -25.54 -14.29
N LEU A 157 25.32 -25.39 -14.69
CA LEU A 157 26.45 -26.14 -14.15
C LEU A 157 26.86 -25.67 -12.73
N GLU A 158 26.83 -24.37 -12.45
CA GLU A 158 27.15 -23.80 -11.13
C GLU A 158 26.06 -24.17 -10.11
N LEU A 159 24.79 -24.09 -10.51
CA LEU A 159 23.64 -24.56 -9.72
C LEU A 159 23.76 -26.03 -9.32
N MET A 160 24.12 -26.89 -10.27
CA MET A 160 24.31 -28.32 -10.00
C MET A 160 25.49 -28.57 -9.06
N GLN A 161 26.53 -27.73 -9.11
CA GLN A 161 27.69 -27.84 -8.25
C GLN A 161 27.36 -27.43 -6.81
N GLU A 162 26.68 -26.30 -6.58
CA GLU A 162 26.23 -25.88 -5.24
C GLU A 162 25.28 -26.89 -4.59
N LEU A 163 24.33 -27.45 -5.35
CA LEU A 163 23.39 -28.46 -4.84
C LEU A 163 24.02 -29.84 -4.61
N SER A 164 25.25 -30.05 -5.09
CA SER A 164 25.98 -31.32 -4.93
C SER A 164 26.91 -31.35 -3.71
N TYR A 165 27.12 -30.22 -3.04
CA TYR A 165 27.90 -30.13 -1.80
C TYR A 165 26.97 -29.95 -0.59
N ASP A 166 26.35 -31.04 -0.15
CA ASP A 166 25.82 -31.21 1.21
C ASP A 166 26.59 -32.40 1.83
N ASP A 167 27.45 -32.12 2.81
CA ASP A 167 28.08 -33.08 3.73
C ASP A 167 27.59 -32.79 5.16
#